data_AF-A0A3D0K225-F1
#
_entry.id   AF-A0A3D0K225-F1
#
_cell.length_a   1.000
_cell.length_b   1.000
_cell.length_c   1.000
_cell.angle_alpha   90.00
_cell.angle_beta   90.00
_cell.angle_gamma   90.00
#
_symmetry.space_group_name_H-M   'P 1'
#
loop_
_entity.id
_entity.type
_entity.pdbx_description
1 polymer ?
#
loop_
_entity_poly.entity_id
_entity_poly.type
_entity_poly.pdbx_seq_one_letter_code
_entity_poly.pdbx_strand_id
1 'polypeptide(L)'
;MALFNRKKGSDDGSDSEIEFVPQPEKARKWFEHAKNMADSSNFVSALVYYANGIKLDPALISAHEAMIEVGIKHLQSGGKKASSKDLKGVDGSHPVDKLATAQLAWLSRYDQPALAVKALAAAVEADQLELANMLTIRVLTLVSRAKKVSRSQVIQVMELAKAAGAWNEAIAAGQLA
;
A
#
# COMPACT_ATOMS: atom_id res chain seq x y z
N MET A 1 -4.77 54.90 21.82
CA MET A 1 -5.82 53.97 21.34
C MET A 1 -5.54 53.61 19.90
N ALA A 2 -5.12 52.37 19.64
CA ALA A 2 -5.24 51.69 18.36
C ALA A 2 -5.15 50.19 18.67
N LEU A 3 -6.26 49.48 18.48
CA LEU A 3 -6.47 48.09 18.88
C LEU A 3 -5.88 47.15 17.82
N PHE A 4 -4.93 46.31 18.24
CA PHE A 4 -4.44 45.15 17.49
C PHE A 4 -5.56 44.10 17.40
N ASN A 5 -6.15 43.94 16.23
CA ASN A 5 -7.15 42.89 15.98
C ASN A 5 -6.45 41.57 15.59
N ARG A 6 -5.88 40.85 16.56
CA ARG A 6 -5.44 39.46 16.38
C ARG A 6 -6.60 38.53 16.68
N LYS A 7 -7.45 38.26 15.68
CA LYS A 7 -8.43 37.17 15.76
C LYS A 7 -7.66 35.85 15.69
N LYS A 8 -7.37 35.31 16.87
CA LYS A 8 -6.91 33.93 17.08
C LYS A 8 -8.07 33.03 16.62
N GLY A 9 -7.98 32.56 15.38
CA GLY A 9 -8.82 31.48 14.91
C GLY A 9 -8.48 30.25 15.72
N SER A 10 -9.46 29.77 16.47
CA SER A 10 -9.41 28.61 17.33
C SER A 10 -8.93 27.40 16.54
N ASP A 11 -7.80 26.88 16.97
CA ASP A 11 -7.36 25.52 16.75
C ASP A 11 -8.34 24.61 17.49
N ASP A 12 -9.39 24.18 16.79
CA ASP A 12 -10.32 23.16 17.25
C ASP A 12 -10.01 21.88 16.48
N GLY A 13 -8.86 21.29 16.81
CA GLY A 13 -8.47 19.95 16.42
C GLY A 13 -9.34 18.94 17.14
N SER A 14 -10.61 18.84 16.76
CA SER A 14 -11.37 17.61 16.95
C SER A 14 -10.88 16.63 15.90
N ASP A 15 -9.93 15.77 16.28
CA ASP A 15 -9.55 14.58 15.52
C ASP A 15 -10.73 13.60 15.59
N SER A 16 -11.85 13.99 14.98
CA SER A 16 -12.92 13.06 14.64
C SER A 16 -12.29 12.13 13.62
N GLU A 17 -12.03 10.88 14.02
CA GLU A 17 -11.69 9.80 13.09
C GLU A 17 -12.65 9.92 11.90
N ILE A 18 -12.14 10.37 10.76
CA ILE A 18 -12.95 10.52 9.56
C ILE A 18 -13.29 9.10 9.14
N GLU A 19 -14.52 8.69 9.46
CA GLU A 19 -15.03 7.36 9.13
C GLU A 19 -14.87 7.14 7.62
N PHE A 20 -14.18 6.06 7.26
CA PHE A 20 -13.92 5.73 5.87
C PHE A 20 -15.18 5.22 5.19
N VAL A 21 -15.62 5.90 4.13
CA VAL A 21 -16.75 5.47 3.30
C VAL A 21 -16.23 5.05 1.92
N PRO A 22 -16.34 3.74 1.57
CA PRO A 22 -15.97 3.24 0.24
C PRO A 22 -16.76 3.93 -0.88
N GLN A 23 -16.10 4.20 -2.00
CA GLN A 23 -16.65 4.85 -3.19
C GLN A 23 -16.32 4.04 -4.46
N PRO A 24 -16.85 2.80 -4.59
CA PRO A 24 -16.50 1.88 -5.68
C PRO A 24 -16.79 2.44 -7.08
N GLU A 25 -17.89 3.17 -7.24
CA GLU A 25 -18.25 3.81 -8.52
C GLU A 25 -17.22 4.85 -8.99
N LYS A 26 -16.59 5.56 -8.04
CA LYS A 26 -15.51 6.50 -8.36
C LYS A 26 -14.20 5.75 -8.60
N ALA A 27 -13.93 4.71 -7.80
CA ALA A 27 -12.75 3.86 -7.93
C ALA A 27 -12.69 3.18 -9.33
N ARG A 28 -13.84 2.77 -9.88
CA ARG A 28 -13.92 2.08 -11.18
C ARG A 28 -13.25 2.86 -12.31
N LYS A 29 -13.43 4.18 -12.36
CA LYS A 29 -12.79 5.04 -13.38
C LYS A 29 -11.27 5.04 -13.23
N TRP A 30 -10.76 5.06 -12.00
CA TRP A 30 -9.34 4.97 -11.73
C TRP A 30 -8.76 3.64 -12.22
N PHE A 31 -9.44 2.53 -11.94
CA PHE A 31 -8.99 1.20 -12.39
C PHE A 31 -9.04 1.03 -13.91
N GLU A 32 -10.05 1.59 -14.58
CA GLU A 32 -10.13 1.60 -16.05
C GLU A 32 -8.95 2.37 -16.66
N HIS A 33 -8.65 3.57 -16.16
CA HIS A 33 -7.47 4.32 -16.59
C HIS A 33 -6.17 3.57 -16.28
N ALA A 34 -6.08 2.94 -15.11
CA ALA A 34 -4.92 2.15 -14.72
C ALA A 34 -4.64 1.01 -15.71
N LYS A 35 -5.69 0.29 -16.11
CA LYS A 35 -5.61 -0.78 -17.11
C LYS A 35 -5.12 -0.25 -18.46
N ASN A 36 -5.71 0.84 -18.95
CA ASN A 36 -5.30 1.44 -20.23
C ASN A 36 -3.82 1.87 -20.23
N MET A 37 -3.33 2.40 -19.10
CA MET A 37 -1.91 2.77 -18.95
C MET A 37 -1.01 1.52 -18.88
N ALA A 38 -1.46 0.45 -18.23
CA ALA A 38 -0.73 -0.81 -18.16
C ALA A 38 -0.63 -1.48 -19.54
N ASP A 39 -1.72 -1.49 -20.31
CA ASP A 39 -1.77 -2.02 -21.68
C ASP A 39 -0.82 -1.24 -22.61
N SER A 40 -0.65 0.06 -22.35
CA SER A 40 0.30 0.92 -23.05
C SER A 40 1.74 0.85 -22.50
N SER A 41 2.03 -0.13 -21.62
CA SER A 41 3.33 -0.29 -20.93
C SER A 41 3.79 0.93 -20.10
N ASN A 42 2.87 1.84 -19.77
CA ASN A 42 3.14 2.97 -18.88
C ASN A 42 2.88 2.55 -17.43
N PHE A 43 3.74 1.66 -16.94
CA PHE A 43 3.49 0.94 -15.69
C PHE A 43 3.50 1.84 -14.45
N VAL A 44 4.39 2.84 -14.35
CA VAL A 44 4.40 3.74 -13.17
C VAL A 44 3.09 4.51 -13.09
N SER A 45 2.63 5.05 -14.21
CA SER A 45 1.35 5.76 -14.24
C SER A 45 0.20 4.81 -13.90
N ALA A 46 0.21 3.59 -14.45
CA ALA A 46 -0.78 2.57 -14.12
C ALA A 46 -0.83 2.28 -12.61
N LEU A 47 0.33 2.10 -11.96
CA LEU A 47 0.42 1.91 -10.51
C LEU A 47 -0.14 3.12 -9.75
N VAL A 48 0.11 4.35 -10.20
CA VAL A 48 -0.46 5.56 -9.59
C VAL A 48 -1.98 5.58 -9.71
N TYR A 49 -2.53 5.23 -10.88
CA TYR A 49 -3.99 5.16 -11.08
C TYR A 49 -4.61 4.06 -10.20
N TYR A 50 -4.01 2.87 -10.13
CA TYR A 50 -4.46 1.81 -9.20
C TYR A 50 -4.45 2.27 -7.75
N ALA A 51 -3.36 2.91 -7.30
CA ALA A 51 -3.26 3.40 -5.93
C ALA A 51 -4.34 4.44 -5.61
N ASN A 52 -4.65 5.36 -6.53
CA ASN A 52 -5.76 6.31 -6.34
C ASN A 52 -7.14 5.63 -6.31
N GLY A 53 -7.34 4.54 -7.05
CA GLY A 53 -8.56 3.74 -6.96
C GLY A 53 -8.67 3.00 -5.62
N ILE A 54 -7.57 2.44 -5.12
CA ILE A 54 -7.50 1.76 -3.81
C ILE A 54 -7.85 2.71 -2.66
N LYS A 55 -7.51 4.01 -2.76
CA LYS A 55 -7.94 5.01 -1.77
C LYS A 55 -9.46 5.10 -1.63
N LEU A 56 -10.20 4.72 -2.67
CA LEU A 56 -11.65 4.82 -2.73
C LEU A 56 -12.32 3.46 -2.50
N ASP A 57 -11.66 2.37 -2.87
CA ASP A 57 -12.18 1.01 -2.72
C ASP A 57 -11.06 0.02 -2.35
N PRO A 58 -10.59 0.04 -1.08
CA PRO A 58 -9.45 -0.75 -0.62
C PRO A 58 -9.78 -2.23 -0.37
N ALA A 59 -11.06 -2.59 -0.35
CA ALA A 59 -11.50 -3.97 -0.15
C ALA A 59 -11.53 -4.76 -1.47
N LEU A 60 -11.41 -4.08 -2.62
CA LEU A 60 -11.50 -4.74 -3.92
C LEU A 60 -10.21 -5.52 -4.25
N ILE A 61 -10.18 -6.79 -3.85
CA ILE A 61 -9.03 -7.69 -4.01
C ILE A 61 -8.53 -7.75 -5.46
N SER A 62 -9.43 -7.82 -6.44
CA SER A 62 -9.07 -7.90 -7.86
C SER A 62 -8.27 -6.69 -8.36
N ALA A 63 -8.50 -5.50 -7.78
CA ALA A 63 -7.71 -4.31 -8.11
C ALA A 63 -6.28 -4.39 -7.54
N HIS A 64 -6.12 -4.95 -6.34
CA HIS A 64 -4.79 -5.19 -5.76
C HIS A 64 -4.01 -6.24 -6.54
N GLU A 65 -4.65 -7.34 -6.94
CA GLU A 65 -4.05 -8.37 -7.79
C GLU A 65 -3.59 -7.79 -9.13
N ALA A 66 -4.43 -7.00 -9.78
CA ALA A 66 -4.09 -6.33 -11.03
C ALA A 66 -2.92 -5.34 -10.85
N MET A 67 -2.90 -4.58 -9.75
CA MET A 67 -1.78 -3.69 -9.42
C MET A 67 -0.48 -4.47 -9.20
N ILE A 68 -0.53 -5.63 -8.53
CA ILE A 68 0.63 -6.53 -8.33
C ILE A 68 1.14 -7.03 -9.69
N GLU A 69 0.26 -7.46 -10.58
CA GLU A 69 0.63 -7.92 -11.92
C GLU A 69 1.36 -6.82 -12.70
N VAL A 70 0.87 -5.58 -12.63
CA VAL A 70 1.56 -4.41 -13.19
C VAL A 70 2.93 -4.21 -12.57
N GLY A 71 3.06 -4.33 -11.23
CA GLY A 71 4.34 -4.21 -10.54
C GLY A 71 5.37 -5.27 -10.98
N ILE A 72 4.91 -6.51 -11.25
CA ILE A 72 5.75 -7.58 -11.78
C ILE A 72 6.19 -7.27 -13.21
N LYS A 73 5.27 -6.87 -14.10
CA LYS A 73 5.60 -6.45 -15.48
C LYS A 73 6.56 -5.27 -15.51
N HIS A 74 6.38 -4.32 -14.60
CA HIS A 74 7.26 -3.17 -14.42
C HIS A 74 8.67 -3.56 -13.99
N LEU A 75 8.80 -4.52 -13.08
CA LEU A 75 10.11 -5.06 -12.71
C LEU A 75 10.79 -5.75 -13.91
N GLN A 76 10.04 -6.58 -14.64
CA GLN A 76 10.53 -7.31 -15.81
C GLN A 76 10.98 -6.39 -16.95
N SER A 77 10.35 -5.23 -17.11
CA SER A 77 10.73 -4.22 -18.11
C SER A 77 11.93 -3.34 -17.69
N GLY A 78 12.53 -3.59 -16.51
CA GLY A 78 13.62 -2.76 -15.99
C GLY A 78 13.13 -1.39 -15.49
N GLY A 79 11.84 -1.29 -15.15
CA GLY A 79 11.19 -0.08 -14.71
C GLY A 79 11.83 0.57 -13.47
N LYS A 80 11.68 1.88 -13.35
CA LYS A 80 12.24 2.68 -12.24
C LYS A 80 11.25 2.81 -11.09
N LYS A 81 11.75 3.12 -9.89
CA LYS A 81 10.88 3.46 -8.74
C LYS A 81 9.95 4.62 -9.08
N ALA A 82 8.77 4.65 -8.45
CA ALA A 82 7.89 5.80 -8.49
C ALA A 82 8.63 7.05 -7.94
N SER A 83 8.34 8.21 -8.52
CA SER A 83 8.95 9.46 -8.07
C SER A 83 8.36 9.90 -6.73
N SER A 84 9.08 10.78 -6.02
CA SER A 84 8.53 11.40 -4.80
C SER A 84 7.26 12.19 -5.06
N LYS A 85 7.08 12.72 -6.28
CA LYS A 85 5.85 13.41 -6.69
C LYS A 85 4.68 12.44 -6.80
N ASP A 86 4.91 11.26 -7.39
CA ASP A 86 3.89 10.22 -7.53
C ASP A 86 3.42 9.72 -6.16
N LEU A 87 4.36 9.43 -5.26
CA LEU A 87 4.06 9.00 -3.89
C LEU A 87 3.26 10.07 -3.12
N LYS A 88 3.70 11.33 -3.17
CA LYS A 88 2.98 12.45 -2.52
C LYS A 88 1.60 12.71 -3.12
N GLY A 89 1.38 12.37 -4.39
CA GLY A 89 0.08 12.51 -5.04
C GLY A 89 -0.95 11.50 -4.52
N VAL A 90 -0.51 10.37 -3.97
CA VAL A 90 -1.36 9.33 -3.39
C VAL A 90 -1.45 9.45 -1.87
N ASP A 91 -0.41 9.97 -1.22
CA ASP A 91 -0.33 10.09 0.24
C ASP A 91 -1.53 10.84 0.86
N GLY A 92 -1.79 10.52 2.13
CA GLY A 92 -2.88 11.06 2.93
C GLY A 92 -2.74 10.64 4.39
N SER A 93 -3.59 11.16 5.27
CA SER A 93 -3.53 10.86 6.71
C SER A 93 -4.28 9.59 7.09
N HIS A 94 -5.27 9.16 6.30
CA HIS A 94 -6.08 8.00 6.62
C HIS A 94 -5.29 6.70 6.40
N PRO A 95 -5.48 5.63 7.21
CA PRO A 95 -4.78 4.35 7.02
C PRO A 95 -4.88 3.78 5.60
N VAL A 96 -6.05 3.91 4.96
CA VAL A 96 -6.26 3.51 3.55
C VAL A 96 -5.37 4.29 2.57
N ASP A 97 -5.12 5.58 2.83
CA ASP A 97 -4.20 6.38 2.00
C ASP A 97 -2.75 5.90 2.17
N LYS A 98 -2.38 5.54 3.42
CA LYS A 98 -1.07 4.95 3.73
C LYS A 98 -0.90 3.59 3.08
N LEU A 99 -1.93 2.75 3.07
CA LEU A 99 -1.96 1.49 2.33
C LEU A 99 -1.70 1.71 0.84
N ALA A 100 -2.49 2.58 0.19
CA ALA A 100 -2.34 2.88 -1.23
C ALA A 100 -0.91 3.38 -1.57
N THR A 101 -0.36 4.24 -0.72
CA THR A 101 0.98 4.80 -0.89
C THR A 101 2.07 3.76 -0.68
N ALA A 102 1.93 2.90 0.34
CA ALA A 102 2.87 1.82 0.61
C ALA A 102 2.87 0.77 -0.52
N GLN A 103 1.70 0.43 -1.06
CA GLN A 103 1.58 -0.44 -2.23
C GLN A 103 2.19 0.17 -3.48
N LEU A 104 1.96 1.46 -3.76
CA LEU A 104 2.63 2.15 -4.87
C LEU A 104 4.16 2.12 -4.72
N ALA A 105 4.66 2.44 -3.53
CA ALA A 105 6.09 2.42 -3.24
C ALA A 105 6.68 1.03 -3.49
N TRP A 106 6.07 -0.02 -2.92
CA TRP A 106 6.51 -1.40 -3.10
C TRP A 106 6.37 -1.87 -4.55
N LEU A 107 5.22 -1.72 -5.20
CA LEU A 107 5.01 -2.32 -6.52
C LEU A 107 5.80 -1.61 -7.63
N SER A 108 6.19 -0.35 -7.44
CA SER A 108 7.18 0.31 -8.30
C SER A 108 8.60 -0.28 -8.17
N ARG A 109 8.86 -1.01 -7.08
CA ARG A 109 10.11 -1.68 -6.69
C ARG A 109 9.82 -3.04 -6.05
N TYR A 110 9.16 -3.90 -6.83
CA TYR A 110 8.58 -5.16 -6.35
C TYR A 110 9.59 -6.07 -5.63
N ASP A 111 10.86 -6.00 -6.03
CA ASP A 111 11.98 -6.79 -5.49
C ASP A 111 12.53 -6.28 -4.15
N GLN A 112 11.95 -5.23 -3.55
CA GLN A 112 12.42 -4.64 -2.29
C GLN A 112 11.64 -5.18 -1.08
N PRO A 113 12.20 -6.11 -0.28
CA PRO A 113 11.47 -6.76 0.81
C PRO A 113 11.05 -5.77 1.90
N ALA A 114 11.85 -4.74 2.16
CA ALA A 114 11.52 -3.70 3.14
C ALA A 114 10.26 -2.90 2.77
N LEU A 115 10.01 -2.68 1.47
CA LEU A 115 8.79 -2.01 1.02
C LEU A 115 7.60 -2.97 1.06
N ALA A 116 7.83 -4.24 0.75
CA ALA A 116 6.81 -5.30 0.84
C ALA A 116 6.26 -5.44 2.26
N VAL A 117 7.14 -5.50 3.27
CA VAL A 117 6.74 -5.58 4.68
C VAL A 117 5.96 -4.33 5.11
N LYS A 118 6.35 -3.14 4.64
CA LYS A 118 5.61 -1.89 4.91
C LYS A 118 4.22 -1.89 4.29
N ALA A 119 4.07 -2.40 3.07
CA ALA A 119 2.77 -2.52 2.42
C ALA A 119 1.86 -3.53 3.14
N LEU A 120 2.41 -4.64 3.63
CA LEU A 120 1.67 -5.59 4.47
C LEU A 120 1.24 -4.97 5.81
N ALA A 121 2.14 -4.23 6.46
CA ALA A 121 1.83 -3.52 7.70
C ALA A 121 0.69 -2.51 7.49
N ALA A 122 0.77 -1.71 6.43
CA ALA A 122 -0.27 -0.75 6.09
C ALA A 122 -1.62 -1.42 5.75
N ALA A 123 -1.62 -2.64 5.20
CA ALA A 123 -2.85 -3.39 4.96
C ALA A 123 -3.53 -3.82 6.27
N VAL A 124 -2.74 -4.27 7.25
CA VAL A 124 -3.23 -4.59 8.60
C VAL A 124 -3.72 -3.33 9.32
N GLU A 125 -2.97 -2.23 9.25
CA GLU A 125 -3.34 -0.94 9.85
C GLU A 125 -4.63 -0.33 9.24
N ALA A 126 -4.88 -0.59 7.95
CA ALA A 126 -6.10 -0.17 7.27
C ALA A 126 -7.27 -1.15 7.41
N ASP A 127 -7.15 -2.15 8.29
CA ASP A 127 -8.12 -3.23 8.53
C ASP A 127 -8.50 -4.02 7.26
N GLN A 128 -7.59 -4.06 6.28
CA GLN A 128 -7.76 -4.85 5.05
C GLN A 128 -7.16 -6.24 5.26
N LEU A 129 -7.74 -7.01 6.19
CA LEU A 129 -7.16 -8.28 6.63
C LEU A 129 -7.16 -9.36 5.54
N GLU A 130 -8.18 -9.39 4.68
CA GLU A 130 -8.22 -10.31 3.52
C GLU A 130 -7.07 -10.02 2.55
N LEU A 131 -6.84 -8.75 2.24
CA LEU A 131 -5.69 -8.31 1.45
C LEU A 131 -4.37 -8.66 2.15
N ALA A 132 -4.25 -8.38 3.44
CA ALA A 132 -3.04 -8.69 4.21
C ALA A 132 -2.74 -10.20 4.17
N ASN A 133 -3.77 -11.04 4.29
CA ASN A 133 -3.65 -12.49 4.20
C ASN A 133 -3.09 -12.90 2.82
N MET A 134 -3.72 -12.42 1.75
CA MET A 134 -3.29 -12.66 0.36
C MET A 134 -1.84 -12.22 0.10
N LEU A 135 -1.42 -11.08 0.68
CA LEU A 135 -0.07 -10.55 0.51
C LEU A 135 0.99 -11.33 1.29
N THR A 136 0.62 -11.99 2.40
CA THR A 136 1.57 -12.53 3.38
C THR A 136 2.54 -13.52 2.74
N ILE A 137 2.06 -14.51 1.98
CA ILE A 137 2.93 -15.51 1.34
C ILE A 137 3.93 -14.88 0.37
N ARG A 138 3.49 -13.83 -0.35
CA ARG A 138 4.31 -13.10 -1.32
C ARG A 138 5.41 -12.31 -0.61
N VAL A 139 5.06 -11.62 0.47
CA VAL A 139 6.00 -10.83 1.29
C VAL A 139 7.01 -11.76 1.98
N LEU A 140 6.56 -12.87 2.56
CA LEU A 140 7.43 -13.89 3.16
C LEU A 140 8.41 -14.47 2.14
N THR A 141 7.95 -14.73 0.91
CA THR A 141 8.82 -15.21 -0.17
C THR A 141 9.89 -14.17 -0.52
N LEU A 142 9.56 -12.89 -0.58
CA LEU A 142 10.54 -11.82 -0.84
C LEU A 142 11.57 -11.69 0.29
N VAL A 143 11.14 -11.73 1.54
CA VAL A 143 12.04 -11.63 2.70
C VAL A 143 12.95 -12.84 2.81
N SER A 144 12.43 -14.06 2.62
CA SER A 144 13.20 -15.31 2.73
C SER A 144 14.20 -15.49 1.58
N ARG A 145 13.93 -14.92 0.40
CA ARG A 145 14.83 -14.97 -0.77
C ARG A 145 15.76 -13.77 -0.89
N ALA A 146 15.71 -12.82 0.05
CA ALA A 146 16.62 -11.69 0.05
C ALA A 146 18.08 -12.17 0.16
N LYS A 147 19.00 -11.48 -0.51
CA LYS A 147 20.45 -11.78 -0.46
C LYS A 147 20.97 -11.94 0.98
N LYS A 148 20.41 -11.13 1.89
CA LYS A 148 20.61 -11.27 3.33
C LYS A 148 19.24 -11.27 4.00
N VAL A 149 18.84 -12.42 4.53
CA VAL A 149 17.60 -12.55 5.29
C VAL A 149 17.74 -11.73 6.57
N SER A 150 16.82 -10.79 6.77
CA SER A 150 16.79 -9.95 7.97
C SER A 150 15.86 -10.59 9.00
N ARG A 151 16.43 -11.06 10.11
CA ARG A 151 15.67 -11.58 11.25
C ARG A 151 14.57 -10.62 11.71
N SER A 152 14.87 -9.33 11.76
CA SER A 152 13.88 -8.30 12.13
C SER A 152 12.70 -8.25 11.15
N GLN A 153 12.93 -8.42 9.84
CA GLN A 153 11.86 -8.42 8.86
C GLN A 153 11.04 -9.71 8.92
N VAL A 154 11.68 -10.84 9.15
CA VAL A 154 10.99 -12.13 9.31
C VAL A 154 10.07 -12.10 10.53
N ILE A 155 10.53 -11.57 11.66
CA ILE A 155 9.70 -11.39 12.87
C ILE A 155 8.52 -10.45 12.58
N GLN A 156 8.74 -9.35 11.86
CA GLN A 156 7.64 -8.46 11.46
C GLN A 156 6.62 -9.18 10.58
N VAL A 157 7.06 -9.96 9.58
CA VAL A 157 6.16 -10.76 8.74
C VAL A 157 5.38 -11.77 9.58
N MET A 158 6.00 -12.42 10.56
CA MET A 158 5.31 -13.34 11.47
C MET A 158 4.17 -12.65 12.23
N GLU A 159 4.41 -11.49 12.84
CA GLU A 159 3.37 -10.79 13.61
C GLU A 159 2.26 -10.24 12.70
N LEU A 160 2.61 -9.72 11.53
CA LEU A 160 1.62 -9.26 10.55
C LEU A 160 0.80 -10.41 9.97
N ALA A 161 1.42 -11.58 9.75
CA ALA A 161 0.73 -12.79 9.30
C ALA A 161 -0.28 -13.26 10.35
N LYS A 162 0.05 -13.22 11.65
CA LYS A 162 -0.90 -13.53 12.73
C LYS A 162 -2.08 -12.56 12.71
N ALA A 163 -1.82 -11.26 12.59
CA ALA A 163 -2.87 -10.24 12.53
C ALA A 163 -3.80 -10.44 11.33
N ALA A 164 -3.25 -10.86 10.18
CA ALA A 164 -3.99 -11.17 8.97
C ALA A 164 -4.66 -12.57 8.96
N GLY A 165 -4.50 -13.38 10.03
CA GLY A 165 -5.01 -14.76 10.08
C GLY A 165 -4.27 -15.76 9.17
N ALA A 166 -3.11 -15.39 8.62
CA ALA A 166 -2.25 -16.22 7.78
C ALA A 166 -1.34 -17.12 8.65
N TRP A 167 -1.95 -18.04 9.40
CA TRP A 167 -1.26 -18.83 10.43
C TRP A 167 -0.13 -19.72 9.89
N ASN A 168 -0.30 -20.28 8.70
CA ASN A 168 0.73 -21.13 8.07
C ASN A 168 2.00 -20.32 7.79
N GLU A 169 1.82 -19.14 7.22
CA GLU A 169 2.89 -18.20 6.91
C GLU A 169 3.51 -17.62 8.19
N ALA A 170 2.71 -17.39 9.23
CA ALA A 170 3.22 -16.97 10.54
C ALA A 170 4.15 -18.02 11.16
N ILE A 171 3.77 -19.30 11.11
CA ILE A 171 4.62 -20.42 11.59
C ILE A 171 5.90 -20.52 10.74
N ALA A 172 5.77 -20.44 9.41
CA ALA A 172 6.91 -20.50 8.50
C ALA A 172 7.89 -19.33 8.73
N ALA A 173 7.38 -18.12 8.95
CA ALA A 173 8.19 -16.97 9.33
C ALA A 173 8.88 -17.20 10.69
N GLY A 174 8.16 -17.72 11.69
CA GLY A 174 8.72 -18.05 13.00
C GLY A 174 9.86 -19.08 12.94
N GLN A 175 9.80 -20.05 12.03
CA GLN A 175 10.86 -21.04 11.80
C GLN A 175 12.10 -20.45 11.10
N LEU A 176 11.93 -19.36 10.35
CA LEU A 176 13.01 -18.66 9.64
C LEU A 176 13.74 -17.60 10.50
N ALA A 177 13.15 -17.20 11.64
CA ALA A 177 13.65 -16.13 12.51
C ALA A 177 14.71 -16.62 13.51
#